data_AF-A0A3B4H341-F1
#
_entry.id   AF-A0A3B4H341-F1
#
_cell.length_a   1.000
_cell.length_b   1.000
_cell.length_c   1.000
_cell.angle_alpha   90.00
_cell.angle_beta   90.00
_cell.angle_gamma   90.00
#
_symmetry.space_group_name_H-M   'P 1'
#
loop_
_entity.id
_entity.type
_entity.pdbx_description
1 polymer ?
#
loop_
_entity_poly.entity_id
_entity_poly.type
_entity_poly.pdbx_seq_one_letter_code
_entity_poly.pdbx_strand_id
1 'polypeptide(L)'
;MSPIKDFNVTYGTIDESDTFSEGDTIVGTVSFSLTKAIKVKSVSVKAKGDANVHWSEGSGDDERSYSDHRRYFKVKELLVAENAKGTSLPQGVHYFKFRLKIPEGNMPSSFTGCHGKVVYMVEAKISRSWRWPSTVQKEIKFVSKAFLHTVQVMANTAMCPQSSTVSKKMSGLSKGQVQMSATINRTVCFPGETLSVATKICNSSSKDMKPKFKLQERIVYRAGCSSTSSEKTLFKKVGDNINPNSEESVSCQVKIPVDVIILHNCEIISVEYYIKVYVDISFATDPEVVFPLVIVPPSFAAFQPGEALGPYPPGTAGAPSYSDFTSFNQWPQGAPPYEFSAPAFSSPPVQYPGSTALPQFQQEEPPPSYTSLYPHLNEQP
;
A
#
# COMPACT_ATOMS: atom_id res chain seq x y z
N MET A 1 -40.26 16.70 0.39
CA MET A 1 -39.45 15.50 0.74
C MET A 1 -38.83 14.89 -0.51
N SER A 2 -37.64 14.27 -0.42
CA SER A 2 -37.04 13.53 -1.54
C SER A 2 -37.91 12.34 -1.93
N PRO A 3 -38.16 12.09 -3.24
CA PRO A 3 -38.99 10.96 -3.68
C PRO A 3 -38.28 9.60 -3.57
N ILE A 4 -36.95 9.60 -3.36
CA ILE A 4 -36.11 8.41 -3.17
C ILE A 4 -35.94 8.19 -1.67
N LYS A 5 -36.22 6.97 -1.21
CA LYS A 5 -36.10 6.50 0.17
C LYS A 5 -35.22 5.24 0.21
N ASP A 6 -34.61 4.98 1.36
CA ASP A 6 -33.87 3.73 1.65
C ASP A 6 -32.79 3.38 0.62
N PHE A 7 -32.11 4.41 0.08
CA PHE A 7 -31.09 4.21 -0.94
C PHE A 7 -29.84 3.55 -0.36
N ASN A 8 -29.56 2.33 -0.82
CA ASN A 8 -28.51 1.49 -0.27
C ASN A 8 -27.78 0.72 -1.39
N VAL A 9 -26.56 0.32 -1.08
CA VAL A 9 -25.77 -0.61 -1.88
C VAL A 9 -25.29 -1.73 -0.95
N THR A 10 -25.45 -2.98 -1.36
CA THR A 10 -24.93 -4.15 -0.64
C THR A 10 -24.08 -4.98 -1.58
N TYR A 11 -23.13 -5.71 -1.02
CA TYR A 11 -22.27 -6.64 -1.76
C TYR A 11 -22.04 -7.86 -0.86
N GLY A 12 -21.82 -9.01 -1.49
CA GLY A 12 -21.35 -10.21 -0.80
C GLY A 12 -19.83 -10.26 -0.80
N THR A 13 -19.24 -10.81 0.25
CA THR A 13 -17.82 -11.14 0.32
C THR A 13 -17.61 -12.57 -0.20
N ILE A 14 -16.46 -12.82 -0.83
CA ILE A 14 -16.14 -14.11 -1.47
C ILE A 14 -15.55 -15.09 -0.45
N ASP A 15 -14.82 -14.57 0.55
CA ASP A 15 -14.03 -15.33 1.50
C ASP A 15 -14.51 -15.11 2.96
N GLU A 16 -14.19 -16.06 3.85
CA GLU A 16 -14.42 -15.96 5.30
C GLU A 16 -13.75 -14.73 5.96
N SER A 17 -12.79 -14.10 5.28
CA SER A 17 -12.03 -12.94 5.75
C SER A 17 -12.64 -11.58 5.43
N ASP A 18 -13.78 -11.54 4.71
CA ASP A 18 -14.47 -10.31 4.29
C ASP A 18 -13.58 -9.29 3.55
N THR A 19 -12.65 -9.79 2.72
CA THR A 19 -11.67 -8.98 1.97
C THR A 19 -11.83 -9.13 0.46
N PHE A 20 -11.41 -8.11 -0.28
CA PHE A 20 -11.22 -8.15 -1.73
C PHE A 20 -9.75 -7.91 -2.09
N SER A 21 -9.34 -8.41 -3.25
CA SER A 21 -8.02 -8.23 -3.83
C SER A 21 -8.13 -7.95 -5.33
N GLU A 22 -6.99 -7.79 -5.98
CA GLU A 22 -6.85 -7.72 -7.43
C GLU A 22 -7.54 -8.92 -8.12
N GLY A 23 -8.23 -8.67 -9.24
CA GLY A 23 -8.92 -9.70 -10.01
C GLY A 23 -10.29 -10.12 -9.49
N ASP A 24 -10.59 -9.88 -8.21
CA ASP A 24 -11.85 -10.29 -7.58
C ASP A 24 -13.06 -9.58 -8.21
N THR A 25 -14.23 -10.23 -8.14
CA THR A 25 -15.48 -9.67 -8.66
C THR A 25 -16.43 -9.31 -7.52
N ILE A 26 -16.73 -8.02 -7.39
CA ILE A 26 -17.72 -7.51 -6.43
C ILE A 26 -19.12 -7.77 -7.00
N VAL A 27 -19.86 -8.67 -6.36
CA VAL A 27 -21.25 -8.99 -6.70
C VAL A 27 -22.17 -8.38 -5.65
N GLY A 28 -23.16 -7.61 -6.08
CA GLY A 28 -24.01 -6.88 -5.14
C GLY A 28 -25.35 -6.45 -5.69
N THR A 29 -26.07 -5.67 -4.88
CA THR A 29 -27.38 -5.11 -5.22
C THR A 29 -27.47 -3.65 -4.79
N VAL A 30 -28.00 -2.82 -5.68
CA VAL A 30 -28.45 -1.46 -5.38
C VAL A 30 -29.95 -1.50 -5.12
N SER A 31 -30.40 -0.96 -4.00
CA SER A 31 -31.82 -0.94 -3.62
C SER A 31 -32.30 0.44 -3.21
N PHE A 32 -33.54 0.79 -3.54
CA PHE A 32 -34.21 2.00 -3.07
C PHE A 32 -35.72 1.91 -3.27
N SER A 33 -36.46 2.76 -2.55
CA SER A 33 -37.91 2.89 -2.66
C SER A 33 -38.28 4.24 -3.26
N LEU A 34 -39.21 4.24 -4.21
CA LEU A 34 -39.76 5.44 -4.83
C LEU A 34 -41.17 5.70 -4.31
N THR A 35 -41.40 6.88 -3.74
CA THR A 35 -42.72 7.33 -3.24
C THR A 35 -43.70 7.73 -4.35
N LYS A 36 -43.18 7.95 -5.56
CA LYS A 36 -43.94 8.22 -6.79
C LYS A 36 -43.08 7.87 -8.01
N ALA A 37 -43.70 7.74 -9.17
CA ALA A 37 -42.94 7.57 -10.41
C ALA A 37 -41.99 8.76 -10.65
N ILE A 38 -40.74 8.47 -11.00
CA ILE A 38 -39.73 9.51 -11.29
C ILE A 38 -38.99 9.20 -12.58
N LYS A 39 -38.54 10.26 -13.25
CA LYS A 39 -37.64 10.14 -14.40
C LYS A 39 -36.18 10.22 -13.94
N VAL A 40 -35.40 9.20 -14.24
CA VAL A 40 -33.95 9.16 -13.97
C VAL A 40 -33.18 9.25 -15.29
N LYS A 41 -32.04 9.94 -15.27
CA LYS A 41 -31.10 9.92 -16.40
C LYS A 41 -30.30 8.63 -16.42
N SER A 42 -29.87 8.18 -15.25
CA SER A 42 -29.10 6.95 -15.07
C SER A 42 -29.15 6.48 -13.62
N VAL A 43 -29.02 5.16 -13.46
CA VAL A 43 -28.65 4.50 -12.22
C VAL A 43 -27.34 3.78 -12.50
N SER A 44 -26.31 4.04 -11.73
CA SER A 44 -25.00 3.44 -11.94
C SER A 44 -24.36 3.03 -10.63
N VAL A 45 -23.53 2.01 -10.70
CA VAL A 45 -22.64 1.61 -9.62
C VAL A 45 -21.22 1.66 -10.12
N LYS A 46 -20.28 2.07 -9.28
CA LYS A 46 -18.85 2.04 -9.59
C LYS A 46 -18.07 1.55 -8.39
N ALA A 47 -16.96 0.89 -8.66
CA ALA A 47 -15.95 0.60 -7.67
C ALA A 47 -14.70 1.42 -8.00
N LYS A 48 -14.05 1.98 -6.98
CA LYS A 48 -12.84 2.80 -7.13
C LYS A 48 -11.88 2.55 -5.98
N GLY A 49 -10.59 2.62 -6.26
CA GLY A 49 -9.52 2.62 -5.28
C GLY A 49 -8.73 3.92 -5.37
N ASP A 50 -8.65 4.66 -4.27
CA ASP A 50 -8.03 5.99 -4.22
C ASP A 50 -7.06 6.08 -3.02
N ALA A 51 -5.83 6.55 -3.24
CA ALA A 51 -4.95 7.07 -2.21
C ALA A 51 -5.06 8.60 -2.17
N ASN A 52 -5.11 9.15 -0.96
CA ASN A 52 -5.16 10.59 -0.73
C ASN A 52 -4.19 10.93 0.39
N VAL A 53 -3.42 12.00 0.22
CA VAL A 53 -2.64 12.61 1.30
C VAL A 53 -2.99 14.07 1.43
N HIS A 54 -2.92 14.58 2.66
CA HIS A 54 -3.10 15.99 2.95
C HIS A 54 -2.46 16.35 4.30
N TRP A 55 -1.74 17.47 4.34
CA TRP A 55 -1.26 18.10 5.56
C TRP A 55 -1.07 19.61 5.35
N SER A 56 -1.01 20.36 6.45
CA SER A 56 -0.67 21.78 6.46
C SER A 56 0.60 22.04 7.27
N GLU A 57 1.37 23.06 6.88
CA GLU A 57 2.54 23.54 7.60
C GLU A 57 2.45 25.06 7.78
N GLY A 58 2.98 25.59 8.88
CA GLY A 58 2.88 27.02 9.22
C GLY A 58 1.63 27.33 10.05
N SER A 59 1.32 28.62 10.18
CA SER A 59 0.17 29.12 10.96
C SER A 59 -0.27 30.49 10.48
N GLY A 60 -1.57 30.78 10.51
CA GLY A 60 -2.10 32.08 10.11
C GLY A 60 -1.93 32.30 8.60
N ASP A 61 -1.50 33.51 8.22
CA ASP A 61 -1.34 33.90 6.81
C ASP A 61 -0.21 33.16 6.09
N ASP A 62 0.71 32.52 6.82
CA ASP A 62 1.81 31.71 6.29
C ASP A 62 1.47 30.21 6.17
N GLU A 63 0.23 29.79 6.45
CA GLU A 63 -0.17 28.39 6.34
C GLU A 63 -0.13 27.90 4.88
N ARG A 64 0.59 26.80 4.66
CA ARG A 64 0.67 26.12 3.37
C ARG A 64 0.04 24.75 3.46
N SER A 65 -0.90 24.48 2.56
CA SER A 65 -1.59 23.21 2.44
C SER A 65 -0.99 22.37 1.31
N TYR A 66 -0.69 21.13 1.62
CA TYR A 66 -0.15 20.13 0.70
C TYR A 66 -1.17 19.02 0.53
N SER A 67 -1.39 18.56 -0.69
CA SER A 67 -2.25 17.42 -0.97
C SER A 67 -1.87 16.74 -2.28
N ASP A 68 -2.13 15.43 -2.36
CA ASP A 68 -1.97 14.66 -3.58
C ASP A 68 -2.98 13.51 -3.61
N HIS A 69 -3.32 13.06 -4.80
CA HIS A 69 -4.34 12.06 -5.06
C HIS A 69 -3.87 11.09 -6.14
N ARG A 70 -4.01 9.80 -5.85
CA ARG A 70 -3.77 8.72 -6.81
C ARG A 70 -4.98 7.82 -6.90
N ARG A 71 -5.42 7.54 -8.12
CA ARG A 71 -6.49 6.58 -8.40
C ARG A 71 -5.89 5.32 -9.01
N TYR A 72 -6.08 4.20 -8.34
CA TYR A 72 -5.61 2.89 -8.80
C TYR A 72 -6.55 2.28 -9.84
N PHE A 73 -7.85 2.37 -9.59
CA PHE A 73 -8.84 1.94 -10.58
C PHE A 73 -10.15 2.67 -10.41
N LYS A 74 -10.96 2.61 -11.46
CA LYS A 74 -12.37 2.96 -11.44
C LYS A 74 -13.10 2.15 -12.49
N VAL A 75 -13.91 1.22 -12.05
CA VAL A 75 -14.80 0.42 -12.89
C VAL A 75 -16.23 0.85 -12.63
N LYS A 76 -17.04 0.97 -13.68
CA LYS A 76 -18.42 1.48 -13.59
C LYS A 76 -19.35 0.60 -14.41
N GLU A 77 -20.47 0.22 -13.82
CA GLU A 77 -21.59 -0.45 -14.48
C GLU A 77 -22.80 0.48 -14.46
N LEU A 78 -23.53 0.50 -15.57
CA LEU A 78 -24.73 1.29 -15.72
C LEU A 78 -25.96 0.37 -15.63
N LEU A 79 -26.70 0.48 -14.53
CA LEU A 79 -27.85 -0.38 -14.20
C LEU A 79 -29.12 0.09 -14.92
N VAL A 80 -29.20 1.39 -15.21
CA VAL A 80 -30.21 1.97 -16.08
C VAL A 80 -29.53 2.82 -17.14
N ALA A 81 -29.67 2.36 -18.40
CA ALA A 81 -29.66 3.13 -19.65
C ALA A 81 -29.48 4.65 -19.51
N GLU A 82 -28.37 5.23 -19.96
CA GLU A 82 -28.23 6.68 -19.97
C GLU A 82 -29.12 7.22 -21.08
N ASN A 83 -30.18 7.91 -20.69
CA ASN A 83 -31.19 8.40 -21.62
C ASN A 83 -31.36 9.90 -21.43
N ALA A 84 -31.07 10.68 -22.48
CA ALA A 84 -31.26 12.14 -22.49
C ALA A 84 -32.72 12.53 -22.26
N LYS A 85 -33.66 11.73 -22.79
CA LYS A 85 -35.10 11.89 -22.52
C LYS A 85 -35.46 11.43 -21.11
N GLY A 86 -34.63 10.59 -20.48
CA GLY A 86 -34.80 10.01 -19.15
C GLY A 86 -35.69 8.78 -19.15
N THR A 87 -35.36 7.81 -18.29
CA THR A 87 -36.09 6.57 -18.09
C THR A 87 -37.06 6.74 -16.92
N SER A 88 -38.34 6.39 -17.11
CA SER A 88 -39.34 6.45 -16.04
C SER A 88 -39.25 5.21 -15.17
N LEU A 89 -39.03 5.39 -13.87
CA LEU A 89 -39.10 4.31 -12.88
C LEU A 89 -40.43 4.43 -12.11
N PRO A 90 -41.23 3.35 -12.02
CA PRO A 90 -42.50 3.37 -11.30
C PRO A 90 -42.32 3.58 -9.79
N GLN A 91 -43.40 4.00 -9.13
CA GLN A 91 -43.48 3.96 -7.67
C GLN A 91 -43.28 2.53 -7.17
N GLY A 92 -42.62 2.38 -6.01
CA GLY A 92 -42.36 1.08 -5.40
C GLY A 92 -40.88 0.82 -5.12
N VAL A 93 -40.55 -0.42 -4.80
CA VAL A 93 -39.19 -0.84 -4.44
C VAL A 93 -38.44 -1.31 -5.69
N HIS A 94 -37.19 -0.88 -5.82
CA HIS A 94 -36.31 -1.20 -6.94
C HIS A 94 -35.08 -1.94 -6.45
N TYR A 95 -34.69 -2.99 -7.18
CA TYR A 95 -33.48 -3.77 -6.93
C TYR A 95 -32.71 -3.95 -8.23
N PHE A 96 -31.45 -3.53 -8.26
CA PHE A 96 -30.56 -3.70 -9.40
C PHE A 96 -29.33 -4.49 -8.97
N LYS A 97 -29.20 -5.71 -9.48
CA LYS A 97 -27.99 -6.54 -9.29
C LYS A 97 -26.86 -5.99 -10.15
N PHE A 98 -25.63 -6.13 -9.67
CA PHE A 98 -24.43 -5.69 -10.39
C PHE A 98 -23.26 -6.64 -10.19
N ARG A 99 -22.28 -6.57 -11.11
CA ARG A 99 -21.03 -7.32 -11.05
C ARG A 99 -19.88 -6.44 -11.54
N LEU A 100 -19.00 -6.05 -10.62
CA LEU A 100 -17.83 -5.22 -10.92
C LEU A 100 -16.56 -6.02 -10.70
N LYS A 101 -15.81 -6.31 -11.77
CA LYS A 101 -14.49 -6.94 -11.67
C LYS A 101 -13.43 -5.89 -11.32
N ILE A 102 -12.70 -6.11 -10.23
CA ILE A 102 -11.50 -5.33 -9.90
C ILE A 102 -10.42 -5.72 -10.91
N PRO A 103 -9.76 -4.74 -11.56
CA PRO A 103 -8.71 -5.07 -12.52
C PRO A 103 -7.53 -5.77 -11.84
N GLU A 104 -6.77 -6.52 -12.63
CA GLU A 104 -5.42 -6.93 -12.22
C GLU A 104 -4.51 -5.69 -12.19
N GLY A 105 -3.51 -5.66 -11.31
CA GLY A 105 -2.50 -4.60 -11.30
C GLY A 105 -1.82 -4.38 -9.96
N ASN A 106 -0.87 -3.44 -9.92
CA ASN A 106 -0.19 -3.09 -8.67
C ASN A 106 -1.03 -2.08 -7.89
N MET A 107 -1.65 -2.53 -6.80
CA MET A 107 -2.50 -1.72 -5.95
C MET A 107 -2.12 -1.91 -4.48
N PRO A 108 -2.11 -0.85 -3.65
CA PRO A 108 -1.81 -0.99 -2.23
C PRO A 108 -2.99 -1.56 -1.43
N SER A 109 -2.72 -2.23 -0.32
CA SER A 109 -3.75 -2.57 0.67
C SER A 109 -4.45 -1.32 1.24
N SER A 110 -5.68 -1.47 1.74
CA SER A 110 -6.36 -0.40 2.49
C SER A 110 -5.50 0.06 3.66
N PHE A 111 -5.41 1.37 3.87
CA PHE A 111 -4.53 1.97 4.88
C PHE A 111 -5.11 3.29 5.39
N THR A 112 -4.89 3.60 6.67
CA THR A 112 -5.20 4.90 7.27
C THR A 112 -4.06 5.34 8.17
N GLY A 113 -3.57 6.55 7.92
CA GLY A 113 -2.54 7.23 8.71
C GLY A 113 -2.94 8.67 9.04
N CYS A 114 -2.04 9.40 9.70
CA CYS A 114 -2.30 10.77 10.18
C CYS A 114 -2.49 11.80 9.05
N HIS A 115 -1.80 11.65 7.92
CA HIS A 115 -1.83 12.60 6.80
C HIS A 115 -2.29 11.96 5.49
N GLY A 116 -2.87 10.76 5.54
CA GLY A 116 -3.29 10.10 4.31
C GLY A 116 -3.91 8.73 4.52
N LYS A 117 -4.56 8.24 3.47
CA LYS A 117 -5.27 6.96 3.47
C LYS A 117 -5.36 6.37 2.07
N VAL A 118 -5.46 5.05 2.01
CA VAL A 118 -5.81 4.26 0.84
C VAL A 118 -7.17 3.64 1.09
N VAL A 119 -8.16 4.02 0.27
CA VAL A 119 -9.56 3.59 0.47
C VAL A 119 -10.15 3.07 -0.82
N TYR A 120 -10.88 1.96 -0.70
CA TYR A 120 -11.59 1.31 -1.78
C TYR A 120 -13.09 1.39 -1.52
N MET A 121 -13.87 1.81 -2.50
CA MET A 121 -15.30 2.08 -2.31
C MET A 121 -16.14 1.54 -3.46
N VAL A 122 -17.32 1.01 -3.10
CA VAL A 122 -18.45 0.81 -4.01
C VAL A 122 -19.41 1.98 -3.84
N GLU A 123 -19.68 2.70 -4.93
CA GLU A 123 -20.53 3.88 -4.98
C GLU A 123 -21.71 3.65 -5.93
N ALA A 124 -22.93 3.73 -5.42
CA ALA A 124 -24.14 3.76 -6.23
C ALA A 124 -24.64 5.20 -6.37
N LYS A 125 -25.04 5.57 -7.59
CA LYS A 125 -25.48 6.92 -7.95
C LYS A 125 -26.74 6.89 -8.80
N ILE A 126 -27.75 7.67 -8.40
CA ILE A 126 -28.98 7.92 -9.16
C ILE A 126 -28.95 9.37 -9.64
N SER A 127 -28.88 9.57 -10.96
CA SER A 127 -28.85 10.90 -11.58
C SER A 127 -30.22 11.26 -12.15
N ARG A 128 -30.64 12.51 -11.99
CA ARG A 128 -31.93 13.04 -12.48
C ARG A 128 -31.71 14.35 -13.22
N SER A 129 -32.60 14.68 -14.16
CA SER A 129 -32.58 15.98 -14.82
C SER A 129 -32.82 17.10 -13.81
N TRP A 130 -32.01 18.16 -13.89
CA TRP A 130 -32.15 19.38 -13.09
C TRP A 130 -32.17 19.16 -11.57
N ARG A 131 -31.57 18.06 -11.08
CA ARG A 131 -31.43 17.77 -9.66
C ARG A 131 -30.07 17.19 -9.35
N TRP A 132 -29.58 17.48 -8.16
CA TRP A 132 -28.41 16.85 -7.61
C TRP A 132 -28.56 15.32 -7.59
N PRO A 133 -27.53 14.57 -8.01
CA PRO A 133 -27.54 13.12 -7.93
C PRO A 133 -27.64 12.65 -6.48
N SER A 134 -28.36 11.56 -6.26
CA SER A 134 -28.34 10.84 -4.98
C SER A 134 -27.23 9.80 -5.03
N THR A 135 -26.39 9.75 -4.00
CA THR A 135 -25.20 8.89 -3.93
C THR A 135 -25.15 8.16 -2.59
N VAL A 136 -24.84 6.87 -2.60
CA VAL A 136 -24.50 6.07 -1.42
C VAL A 136 -23.17 5.37 -1.67
N GLN A 137 -22.32 5.28 -0.65
CA GLN A 137 -21.00 4.68 -0.75
C GLN A 137 -20.80 3.68 0.38
N LYS A 138 -20.12 2.57 0.09
CA LYS A 138 -19.61 1.64 1.10
C LYS A 138 -18.15 1.36 0.83
N GLU A 139 -17.35 1.44 1.88
CA GLU A 139 -15.96 1.03 1.84
C GLU A 139 -15.88 -0.50 1.74
N ILE A 140 -14.84 -1.00 1.05
CA ILE A 140 -14.47 -2.41 1.00
C ILE A 140 -13.07 -2.58 1.59
N LYS A 141 -12.86 -3.67 2.32
CA LYS A 141 -11.53 -4.01 2.84
C LYS A 141 -10.71 -4.64 1.71
N PHE A 142 -9.66 -3.95 1.29
CA PHE A 142 -8.81 -4.41 0.20
C PHE A 142 -7.44 -4.86 0.74
N VAL A 143 -7.02 -6.06 0.36
CA VAL A 143 -5.71 -6.62 0.71
C VAL A 143 -4.99 -6.97 -0.58
N SER A 144 -3.85 -6.32 -0.83
CA SER A 144 -3.09 -6.54 -2.05
C SER A 144 -2.39 -7.89 -2.07
N LYS A 145 -2.51 -8.60 -3.20
CA LYS A 145 -1.73 -9.80 -3.55
C LYS A 145 -0.47 -9.44 -4.34
N ALA A 146 -0.36 -8.23 -4.90
CA ALA A 146 0.75 -7.82 -5.76
C ALA A 146 2.13 -7.83 -5.05
N PHE A 147 2.15 -7.83 -3.72
CA PHE A 147 3.37 -7.99 -2.94
C PHE A 147 4.11 -9.31 -3.19
N LEU A 148 3.39 -10.37 -3.62
CA LEU A 148 3.92 -11.70 -3.90
C LEU A 148 5.03 -11.70 -4.96
N HIS A 149 4.91 -10.87 -5.98
CA HIS A 149 5.87 -10.87 -7.09
C HIS A 149 7.19 -10.16 -6.73
N THR A 150 7.14 -9.14 -5.88
CA THR A 150 8.32 -8.32 -5.53
C THR A 150 9.22 -9.01 -4.50
N VAL A 151 8.67 -9.76 -3.55
CA VAL A 151 9.46 -10.47 -2.53
C VAL A 151 10.17 -11.71 -3.09
N GLN A 152 9.55 -12.43 -4.04
CA GLN A 152 10.16 -13.60 -4.69
C GLN A 152 11.53 -13.25 -5.32
N VAL A 153 11.68 -12.01 -5.81
CA VAL A 153 12.92 -11.51 -6.41
C VAL A 153 13.93 -11.02 -5.37
N MET A 154 13.47 -10.52 -4.21
CA MET A 154 14.34 -10.00 -3.14
C MET A 154 14.80 -11.06 -2.13
N ALA A 155 14.12 -12.21 -2.06
CA ALA A 155 14.39 -13.28 -1.10
C ALA A 155 15.85 -13.81 -1.17
N ASN A 156 16.49 -13.76 -2.35
CA ASN A 156 17.85 -14.26 -2.52
C ASN A 156 18.94 -13.29 -2.01
N THR A 157 18.63 -12.01 -1.78
CA THR A 157 19.60 -10.97 -1.38
C THR A 157 19.35 -10.42 0.03
N ALA A 158 18.14 -10.58 0.57
CA ALA A 158 17.69 -9.91 1.78
C ALA A 158 17.79 -10.75 3.09
N MET A 159 18.43 -11.92 3.03
CA MET A 159 18.60 -12.80 4.19
C MET A 159 20.00 -12.73 4.83
N CYS A 160 20.89 -11.89 4.30
CA CYS A 160 22.24 -11.74 4.84
C CYS A 160 22.26 -10.84 6.09
N PRO A 161 23.10 -11.16 7.09
CA PRO A 161 23.36 -10.26 8.20
C PRO A 161 23.86 -8.89 7.71
N GLN A 162 23.34 -7.81 8.28
CA GLN A 162 23.85 -6.47 8.04
C GLN A 162 24.68 -6.02 9.24
N SER A 163 25.87 -5.51 8.95
CA SER A 163 26.77 -4.93 9.95
C SER A 163 27.13 -3.50 9.57
N SER A 164 27.16 -2.61 10.54
CA SER A 164 27.56 -1.23 10.34
C SER A 164 28.29 -0.72 11.57
N THR A 165 29.27 0.16 11.34
CA THR A 165 30.18 0.66 12.36
C THR A 165 30.27 2.17 12.27
N VAL A 166 30.20 2.83 13.43
CA VAL A 166 30.38 4.27 13.59
C VAL A 166 31.49 4.52 14.61
N SER A 167 32.30 5.55 14.34
CA SER A 167 33.38 5.98 15.23
C SER A 167 33.29 7.47 15.47
N LYS A 168 33.43 7.89 16.72
CA LYS A 168 33.36 9.29 17.12
C LYS A 168 34.53 9.65 18.03
N LYS A 169 35.31 10.63 17.62
CA LYS A 169 36.31 11.27 18.49
C LYS A 169 35.62 12.30 19.38
N MET A 170 36.00 12.31 20.64
CA MET A 170 35.49 13.25 21.63
C MET A 170 36.41 14.46 21.75
N SER A 171 35.83 15.63 22.00
CA SER A 171 36.56 16.89 22.21
C SER A 171 36.41 17.38 23.66
N GLY A 172 37.28 18.34 24.05
CA GLY A 172 37.24 18.98 25.36
C GLY A 172 37.73 18.09 26.51
N LEU A 173 37.01 18.12 27.64
CA LEU A 173 37.35 17.40 28.88
C LEU A 173 37.09 15.89 28.81
N SER A 174 36.41 15.44 27.76
CA SER A 174 36.04 14.05 27.51
C SER A 174 36.97 13.38 26.49
N LYS A 175 38.30 13.61 26.59
CA LYS A 175 39.29 13.05 25.64
C LYS A 175 39.10 11.54 25.45
N GLY A 176 39.16 11.09 24.20
CA GLY A 176 39.02 9.68 23.81
C GLY A 176 38.23 9.47 22.52
N GLN A 177 37.91 8.22 22.23
CA GLN A 177 37.10 7.83 21.08
C GLN A 177 36.06 6.78 21.51
N VAL A 178 34.89 6.84 20.88
CA VAL A 178 33.87 5.80 20.98
C VAL A 178 33.70 5.16 19.62
N GLN A 179 33.84 3.85 19.55
CA GLN A 179 33.54 3.07 18.36
C GLN A 179 32.39 2.12 18.70
N MET A 180 31.35 2.15 17.89
CA MET A 180 30.22 1.23 18.00
C MET A 180 30.06 0.47 16.69
N SER A 181 30.01 -0.85 16.79
CA SER A 181 29.72 -1.77 15.69
C SER A 181 28.46 -2.52 16.04
N ALA A 182 27.43 -2.42 15.21
CA ALA A 182 26.17 -3.15 15.39
C ALA A 182 25.95 -4.12 14.23
N THR A 183 25.32 -5.25 14.50
CA THR A 183 24.99 -6.27 13.52
C THR A 183 23.60 -6.81 13.78
N ILE A 184 22.77 -6.86 12.74
CA ILE A 184 21.48 -7.55 12.75
C ILE A 184 21.62 -8.86 11.98
N ASN A 185 20.98 -9.92 12.48
CA ASN A 185 21.10 -11.24 11.88
C ASN A 185 20.36 -11.39 10.53
N ARG A 186 19.41 -10.50 10.23
CA ARG A 186 18.59 -10.49 9.00
C ARG A 186 17.93 -9.12 8.81
N THR A 187 17.56 -8.79 7.57
CA THR A 187 16.85 -7.52 7.24
C THR A 187 15.39 -7.73 6.93
N VAL A 188 14.99 -8.94 6.50
CA VAL A 188 13.59 -9.34 6.31
C VAL A 188 13.07 -9.97 7.58
N CYS A 189 11.90 -9.51 8.04
CA CYS A 189 11.24 -10.00 9.24
C CYS A 189 9.75 -10.26 8.99
N PHE A 190 9.15 -11.12 9.81
CA PHE A 190 7.71 -11.35 9.84
C PHE A 190 7.06 -10.70 11.08
N PRO A 191 5.79 -10.29 11.00
CA PRO A 191 5.02 -9.87 12.18
C PRO A 191 5.09 -10.95 13.28
N GLY A 192 5.38 -10.54 14.51
CA GLY A 192 5.51 -11.45 15.67
C GLY A 192 6.89 -12.09 15.85
N GLU A 193 7.77 -12.02 14.85
CA GLU A 193 9.12 -12.58 14.92
C GLU A 193 10.04 -11.77 15.85
N THR A 194 11.11 -12.40 16.34
CA THR A 194 12.15 -11.73 17.13
C THR A 194 13.45 -11.60 16.32
N LEU A 195 13.93 -10.37 16.19
CA LEU A 195 15.18 -10.02 15.55
C LEU A 195 16.30 -9.91 16.61
N SER A 196 17.48 -10.42 16.30
CA SER A 196 18.64 -10.33 17.20
C SER A 196 19.59 -9.23 16.73
N VAL A 197 19.87 -8.27 17.61
CA VAL A 197 20.81 -7.18 17.39
C VAL A 197 22.02 -7.41 18.29
N ALA A 198 23.19 -7.62 17.71
CA ALA A 198 24.47 -7.68 18.42
C ALA A 198 25.17 -6.32 18.30
N THR A 199 25.77 -5.83 19.37
CA THR A 199 26.46 -4.53 19.35
C THR A 199 27.72 -4.60 20.20
N LYS A 200 28.84 -4.22 19.61
CA LYS A 200 30.14 -4.08 20.24
C LYS A 200 30.48 -2.61 20.37
N ILE A 201 30.83 -2.16 21.58
CA ILE A 201 31.16 -0.76 21.87
C ILE A 201 32.54 -0.72 22.53
N CYS A 202 33.46 0.01 21.92
CA CYS A 202 34.78 0.32 22.48
C CYS A 202 34.76 1.78 22.93
N ASN A 203 34.76 2.00 24.25
CA ASN A 203 34.77 3.32 24.87
C ASN A 203 36.17 3.64 25.42
N SER A 204 36.97 4.43 24.70
CA SER A 204 38.24 4.97 25.21
C SER A 204 38.11 6.40 25.75
N SER A 205 36.89 6.84 26.04
CA SER A 205 36.61 8.16 26.63
C SER A 205 36.55 8.09 28.16
N SER A 206 36.56 9.27 28.79
CA SER A 206 36.41 9.43 30.23
C SER A 206 34.95 9.46 30.72
N LYS A 207 33.98 9.12 29.88
CA LYS A 207 32.54 9.22 30.20
C LYS A 207 31.86 7.85 30.20
N ASP A 208 30.94 7.69 31.14
CA ASP A 208 29.93 6.64 31.13
C ASP A 208 28.95 6.82 29.97
N MET A 209 28.43 5.71 29.47
CA MET A 209 27.46 5.72 28.38
C MET A 209 26.49 4.55 28.45
N LYS A 210 25.32 4.71 27.82
CA LYS A 210 24.31 3.65 27.77
C LYS A 210 23.88 3.37 26.33
N PRO A 211 23.98 2.12 25.84
CA PRO A 211 23.44 1.76 24.54
C PRO A 211 21.91 1.75 24.59
N LYS A 212 21.30 2.21 23.50
CA LYS A 212 19.85 2.30 23.33
C LYS A 212 19.48 1.69 21.99
N PHE A 213 18.41 0.91 22.01
CA PHE A 213 17.87 0.18 20.87
C PHE A 213 16.44 0.62 20.64
N LYS A 214 16.07 0.92 19.40
CA LYS A 214 14.70 1.23 19.00
C LYS A 214 14.31 0.48 17.73
N LEU A 215 13.08 0.00 17.68
CA LEU A 215 12.38 -0.28 16.43
C LEU A 215 11.48 0.91 16.14
N GLN A 216 11.63 1.52 14.97
CA GLN A 216 10.85 2.67 14.56
C GLN A 216 10.07 2.35 13.29
N GLU A 217 8.81 2.78 13.28
CA GLU A 217 7.94 2.85 12.13
C GLU A 217 7.93 4.30 11.65
N ARG A 218 8.18 4.51 10.37
CA ARG A 218 8.12 5.82 9.72
C ARG A 218 7.16 5.75 8.55
N ILE A 219 6.11 6.57 8.61
CA ILE A 219 5.14 6.71 7.52
C ILE A 219 5.43 8.01 6.80
N VAL A 220 5.82 7.91 5.52
CA VAL A 220 6.15 9.05 4.66
C VAL A 220 4.96 9.35 3.75
N TYR A 221 4.52 10.60 3.72
CA TYR A 221 3.47 11.13 2.85
C TYR A 221 4.10 12.09 1.85
N ARG A 222 3.74 11.99 0.57
CA ARG A 222 4.33 12.78 -0.52
C ARG A 222 3.27 13.49 -1.34
N ALA A 223 3.49 14.78 -1.57
CA ALA A 223 2.65 15.61 -2.42
C ALA A 223 3.53 16.47 -3.33
N GLY A 224 3.59 16.09 -4.61
CA GLY A 224 4.57 16.65 -5.54
C GLY A 224 6.01 16.52 -5.02
N CYS A 225 6.72 17.64 -4.91
CA CYS A 225 8.09 17.69 -4.39
C CYS A 225 8.17 17.82 -2.85
N SER A 226 7.04 17.90 -2.16
CA SER A 226 6.97 18.05 -0.72
C SER A 226 6.66 16.72 -0.04
N SER A 227 7.20 16.52 1.15
CA SER A 227 6.93 15.32 1.93
C SER A 227 6.92 15.62 3.42
N THR A 228 6.01 14.99 4.15
CA THR A 228 6.03 14.95 5.61
C THR A 228 6.12 13.50 6.08
N SER A 229 6.55 13.28 7.31
CA SER A 229 6.56 11.93 7.87
C SER A 229 6.11 11.90 9.32
N SER A 230 5.42 10.83 9.68
CA SER A 230 5.09 10.49 11.06
C SER A 230 5.99 9.35 11.51
N GLU A 231 6.50 9.42 12.74
CA GLU A 231 7.37 8.40 13.31
C GLU A 231 6.75 7.85 14.60
N LYS A 232 6.72 6.53 14.72
CA LYS A 232 6.23 5.82 15.91
C LYS A 232 7.30 4.85 16.40
N THR A 233 7.60 4.89 17.70
CA THR A 233 8.50 3.90 18.31
C THR A 233 7.69 2.66 18.68
N LEU A 234 8.01 1.53 18.05
CA LEU A 234 7.35 0.24 18.29
C LEU A 234 8.03 -0.57 19.40
N PHE A 235 9.34 -0.38 19.56
CA PHE A 235 10.12 -1.02 20.62
C PHE A 235 11.21 -0.06 21.09
N LYS A 236 11.53 -0.10 22.39
CA LYS A 236 12.65 0.63 22.99
C LYS A 236 13.27 -0.19 24.11
N LYS A 237 14.61 -0.32 24.11
CA LYS A 237 15.38 -0.90 25.20
C LYS A 237 16.60 -0.04 25.51
N VAL A 238 16.94 0.06 26.79
CA VAL A 238 18.19 0.65 27.27
C VAL A 238 19.03 -0.49 27.83
N GLY A 239 20.29 -0.58 27.40
CA GLY A 239 21.25 -1.54 27.94
C GLY A 239 21.93 -1.02 29.19
N ASP A 240 22.86 -1.83 29.70
CA ASP A 240 23.61 -1.52 30.91
C ASP A 240 24.64 -0.41 30.71
N ASN A 241 25.16 0.11 31.82
CA ASN A 241 26.17 1.16 31.79
C ASN A 241 27.49 0.62 31.24
N ILE A 242 28.08 1.34 30.29
CA ILE A 242 29.42 1.08 29.78
C ILE A 242 30.36 2.08 30.43
N ASN A 243 31.30 1.57 31.22
CA ASN A 243 32.23 2.39 31.98
C ASN A 243 33.26 3.08 31.06
N PRO A 244 33.90 4.16 31.53
CA PRO A 244 35.05 4.76 30.85
C PRO A 244 36.15 3.73 30.56
N ASN A 245 36.86 3.88 29.44
CA ASN A 245 38.00 3.05 29.06
C ASN A 245 37.71 1.53 29.07
N SER A 246 36.52 1.14 28.62
CA SER A 246 36.07 -0.26 28.60
C SER A 246 35.56 -0.67 27.22
N GLU A 247 35.45 -1.98 27.02
CA GLU A 247 34.84 -2.58 25.84
C GLU A 247 33.72 -3.52 26.28
N GLU A 248 32.54 -3.34 25.72
CA GLU A 248 31.36 -4.12 26.07
C GLU A 248 30.68 -4.66 24.80
N SER A 249 30.15 -5.88 24.89
CA SER A 249 29.36 -6.51 23.84
C SER A 249 27.96 -6.81 24.36
N VAL A 250 26.96 -6.17 23.77
CA VAL A 250 25.56 -6.23 24.19
C VAL A 250 24.74 -6.90 23.09
N SER A 251 23.85 -7.81 23.48
CA SER A 251 22.85 -8.39 22.59
C SER A 251 21.44 -7.95 23.01
N CYS A 252 20.61 -7.62 22.02
CA CYS A 252 19.23 -7.21 22.21
C CYS A 252 18.31 -8.01 21.30
N GLN A 253 17.28 -8.63 21.89
CA GLN A 253 16.20 -9.28 21.17
C GLN A 253 15.06 -8.28 20.98
N VAL A 254 14.68 -8.02 19.73
CA VAL A 254 13.65 -7.05 19.33
C VAL A 254 12.48 -7.80 18.72
N LYS A 255 11.34 -7.83 19.42
CA LYS A 255 10.11 -8.46 18.90
C LYS A 255 9.38 -7.51 17.96
N ILE A 256 9.10 -7.95 16.74
CA ILE A 256 8.27 -7.24 15.78
C ILE A 256 6.81 -7.38 16.20
N PRO A 257 6.03 -6.28 16.34
CA PRO A 257 4.61 -6.38 16.67
C PRO A 257 3.82 -7.18 15.62
N VAL A 258 2.70 -7.76 16.02
CA VAL A 258 1.83 -8.55 15.11
C VAL A 258 0.93 -7.64 14.27
N ASP A 259 0.68 -6.43 14.73
CA ASP A 259 -0.19 -5.40 14.17
C ASP A 259 0.57 -4.36 13.33
N VAL A 260 1.78 -4.71 12.86
CA VAL A 260 2.58 -3.86 11.97
C VAL A 260 1.85 -3.61 10.65
N ILE A 261 2.00 -2.38 10.17
CA ILE A 261 1.40 -1.92 8.93
C ILE A 261 2.25 -2.40 7.76
N ILE A 262 1.65 -3.15 6.84
CA ILE A 262 2.31 -3.61 5.62
C ILE A 262 1.66 -2.89 4.44
N LEU A 263 2.33 -1.87 3.92
CA LEU A 263 1.85 -1.06 2.79
C LEU A 263 2.92 -0.99 1.71
N HIS A 264 2.60 -1.54 0.55
CA HIS A 264 3.46 -1.53 -0.63
C HIS A 264 2.68 -1.01 -1.84
N ASN A 265 3.38 -0.66 -2.90
CA ASN A 265 2.78 -0.22 -4.17
C ASN A 265 1.92 1.06 -4.05
N CYS A 266 2.21 1.93 -3.08
CA CYS A 266 1.63 3.26 -3.00
C CYS A 266 2.68 4.33 -3.34
N GLU A 267 2.36 5.20 -4.31
CA GLU A 267 3.28 6.23 -4.80
C GLU A 267 3.42 7.41 -3.81
N ILE A 268 2.31 7.76 -3.15
CA ILE A 268 2.21 8.95 -2.31
C ILE A 268 2.28 8.64 -0.81
N ILE A 269 2.28 7.36 -0.42
CA ILE A 269 2.44 6.91 0.97
C ILE A 269 3.45 5.76 1.01
N SER A 270 4.40 5.80 1.94
CA SER A 270 5.32 4.68 2.18
C SER A 270 5.43 4.39 3.67
N VAL A 271 5.51 3.11 4.02
CA VAL A 271 5.75 2.66 5.39
C VAL A 271 7.14 2.03 5.44
N GLU A 272 7.99 2.60 6.29
CA GLU A 272 9.40 2.22 6.45
C GLU A 272 9.62 1.76 7.88
N TYR A 273 10.42 0.72 8.06
CA TYR A 273 10.84 0.24 9.38
C TYR A 273 12.35 0.26 9.48
N TYR A 274 12.88 0.58 10.66
CA TYR A 274 14.31 0.46 10.92
C TYR A 274 14.61 0.21 12.38
N ILE A 275 15.73 -0.48 12.60
CA ILE A 275 16.39 -0.56 13.89
C ILE A 275 17.37 0.60 14.02
N LYS A 276 17.22 1.36 15.10
CA LYS A 276 18.18 2.39 15.50
C LYS A 276 18.92 1.93 16.74
N VAL A 277 20.25 1.83 16.63
CA VAL A 277 21.16 1.58 17.75
C VAL A 277 21.97 2.85 17.96
N TYR A 278 21.97 3.38 19.18
CA TYR A 278 22.72 4.60 19.50
C TYR A 278 23.22 4.58 20.94
N VAL A 279 24.27 5.34 21.21
CA VAL A 279 24.88 5.40 22.54
C VAL A 279 24.69 6.80 23.11
N ASP A 280 24.00 6.89 24.23
CA ASP A 280 23.76 8.14 24.93
C ASP A 280 25.03 8.61 25.64
N ILE A 281 25.55 9.78 25.24
CA ILE A 281 26.75 10.38 25.82
C ILE A 281 26.40 11.76 26.35
N SER A 282 26.64 11.97 27.65
CA SER A 282 26.44 13.28 28.27
C SER A 282 27.28 14.37 27.58
N PHE A 283 26.62 15.45 27.16
CA PHE A 283 27.23 16.64 26.54
C PHE A 283 27.92 16.40 25.19
N ALA A 284 27.58 15.32 24.48
CA ALA A 284 28.03 15.07 23.12
C ALA A 284 26.87 14.52 22.27
N THR A 285 26.95 14.67 20.94
CA THR A 285 25.99 14.01 20.04
C THR A 285 26.14 12.48 20.13
N ASP A 286 25.03 11.76 20.17
CA ASP A 286 25.04 10.31 20.23
C ASP A 286 25.53 9.71 18.89
N PRO A 287 26.54 8.83 18.87
CA PRO A 287 26.83 8.02 17.70
C PRO A 287 25.68 7.04 17.47
N GLU A 288 25.23 6.94 16.22
CA GLU A 288 24.09 6.12 15.85
C GLU A 288 24.36 5.28 14.60
N VAL A 289 23.70 4.13 14.55
CA VAL A 289 23.66 3.24 13.39
C VAL A 289 22.19 2.89 13.15
N VAL A 290 21.78 2.94 11.88
CA VAL A 290 20.40 2.66 11.46
C VAL A 290 20.41 1.52 10.46
N PHE A 291 19.57 0.51 10.69
CA PHE A 291 19.37 -0.62 9.79
C PHE A 291 17.95 -0.61 9.24
N PRO A 292 17.74 -0.44 7.93
CA PRO A 292 16.43 -0.58 7.32
C PRO A 292 15.94 -2.03 7.41
N LEU A 293 14.65 -2.20 7.71
CA LEU A 293 13.97 -3.48 7.78
C LEU A 293 12.88 -3.58 6.71
N VAL A 294 12.70 -4.78 6.19
CA VAL A 294 11.57 -5.13 5.31
C VAL A 294 10.67 -6.10 6.08
N ILE A 295 9.45 -5.66 6.38
CA ILE A 295 8.45 -6.52 7.02
C ILE A 295 7.55 -7.11 5.94
N VAL A 296 7.40 -8.44 5.95
CA VAL A 296 6.61 -9.18 4.96
C VAL A 296 5.47 -9.96 5.64
N PRO A 297 4.33 -10.19 4.99
CA PRO A 297 3.23 -10.95 5.59
C PRO A 297 3.65 -12.37 6.01
N PRO A 298 3.03 -12.95 7.07
CA PRO A 298 3.38 -14.29 7.56
C PRO A 298 3.21 -15.42 6.54
N SER A 299 2.35 -15.26 5.54
CA SER A 299 2.17 -16.22 4.44
C SER A 299 3.46 -16.48 3.65
N PHE A 300 4.48 -15.62 3.79
CA PHE A 300 5.80 -15.78 3.18
C PHE A 300 6.81 -16.48 4.08
N ALA A 301 6.49 -16.73 5.36
CA ALA A 301 7.40 -17.40 6.29
C ALA A 301 7.68 -18.86 5.88
N ALA A 302 6.79 -19.48 5.10
CA ALA A 302 6.96 -20.83 4.57
C ALA A 302 8.10 -20.97 3.54
N PHE A 303 8.68 -19.87 3.06
CA PHE A 303 9.76 -19.88 2.07
C PHE A 303 11.16 -19.81 2.67
N GLN A 304 11.35 -20.00 3.98
CA GLN A 304 12.70 -20.06 4.55
C GLN A 304 13.46 -21.30 4.01
N PRO A 305 14.57 -21.13 3.26
CA PRO A 305 15.43 -22.25 2.92
C PRO A 305 16.27 -22.55 4.18
N GLY A 306 15.83 -23.50 4.98
CA GLY A 306 16.55 -23.86 6.21
C GLY A 306 15.88 -24.91 7.08
N GLU A 307 14.57 -25.08 7.02
CA GLU A 307 13.93 -26.26 7.59
C GLU A 307 14.05 -27.41 6.59
N ALA A 308 14.99 -28.32 6.85
CA ALA A 308 15.00 -29.62 6.20
C ALA A 308 13.62 -30.24 6.41
N LEU A 309 12.84 -30.36 5.33
CA LEU A 309 11.69 -31.25 5.28
C LEU A 309 12.23 -32.63 5.68
N GLY A 310 11.93 -33.04 6.91
CA GLY A 310 12.24 -34.38 7.39
C GLY A 310 11.68 -35.42 6.41
N PRO A 311 12.31 -36.60 6.31
CA PRO A 311 11.90 -37.59 5.32
C PRO A 311 10.44 -37.97 5.54
N TYR A 312 9.60 -37.69 4.53
CA TYR A 312 8.23 -38.19 4.47
C TYR A 312 8.25 -39.71 4.70
N PRO A 313 7.35 -40.28 5.52
CA PRO A 313 7.21 -41.72 5.60
C PRO A 313 6.68 -42.27 4.26
N PRO A 314 7.06 -43.50 3.88
CA PRO A 314 6.75 -44.05 2.56
C PRO A 314 5.24 -44.20 2.37
N GLY A 315 4.78 -43.78 1.19
CA GLY A 315 3.38 -43.89 0.78
C GLY A 315 2.84 -45.31 0.91
N THR A 316 1.69 -45.44 1.54
CA THR A 316 0.92 -46.69 1.54
C THR A 316 -0.03 -46.66 0.35
N ALA A 317 0.14 -47.63 -0.56
CA ALA A 317 -0.79 -47.93 -1.64
C ALA A 317 -2.11 -48.44 -1.07
N GLY A 318 -3.24 -48.01 -1.65
CA GLY A 318 -4.57 -48.55 -1.36
C GLY A 318 -5.70 -47.73 -1.98
N ALA A 319 -6.30 -48.28 -3.04
CA ALA A 319 -7.42 -47.80 -3.87
C ALA A 319 -8.78 -47.68 -3.09
N PRO A 320 -9.96 -47.38 -3.70
CA PRO A 320 -10.24 -47.18 -5.13
C PRO A 320 -11.15 -45.98 -5.52
N SER A 321 -11.13 -45.76 -6.83
CA SER A 321 -12.03 -44.96 -7.67
C SER A 321 -13.46 -45.51 -7.71
N TYR A 322 -14.45 -44.60 -7.61
CA TYR A 322 -15.89 -44.71 -7.94
C TYR A 322 -16.34 -43.25 -8.22
N SER A 323 -17.03 -42.81 -9.28
CA SER A 323 -17.68 -43.44 -10.42
C SER A 323 -17.96 -42.38 -11.49
N ASP A 324 -17.94 -42.84 -12.74
CA ASP A 324 -18.85 -42.57 -13.85
C ASP A 324 -19.81 -41.36 -13.79
N PHE A 325 -19.67 -40.48 -14.79
CA PHE A 325 -20.82 -39.99 -15.54
C PHE A 325 -20.55 -40.06 -17.04
N THR A 326 -21.47 -40.72 -17.72
CA THR A 326 -21.45 -41.14 -19.12
C THR A 326 -21.61 -39.99 -20.12
N SER A 327 -20.85 -40.07 -21.20
CA SER A 327 -20.97 -39.30 -22.44
C SER A 327 -22.26 -39.62 -23.22
N PHE A 328 -22.85 -38.60 -23.84
CA PHE A 328 -23.75 -38.74 -25.00
C PHE A 328 -23.34 -37.71 -26.08
N ASN A 329 -22.88 -38.24 -27.23
CA ASN A 329 -23.02 -37.77 -28.63
C ASN A 329 -22.77 -36.29 -28.99
N GLN A 330 -22.20 -35.88 -30.11
CA GLN A 330 -21.70 -36.50 -31.35
C GLN A 330 -20.98 -35.37 -32.12
N TRP A 331 -19.89 -35.67 -32.81
CA TRP A 331 -19.27 -34.80 -33.82
C TRP A 331 -19.61 -35.35 -35.21
N PRO A 332 -19.57 -34.53 -36.28
CA PRO A 332 -19.10 -35.01 -37.58
C PRO A 332 -17.80 -34.31 -38.00
N GLN A 333 -16.79 -35.14 -38.24
CA GLN A 333 -15.45 -34.81 -38.73
C GLN A 333 -15.43 -34.02 -40.03
N GLY A 334 -14.38 -33.21 -40.20
CA GLY A 334 -13.95 -32.70 -41.51
C GLY A 334 -12.60 -31.96 -41.47
N ALA A 335 -11.62 -32.49 -42.21
CA ALA A 335 -10.42 -31.86 -42.81
C ALA A 335 -9.05 -31.90 -42.06
N PRO A 336 -7.92 -31.98 -42.81
CA PRO A 336 -6.67 -32.68 -42.45
C PRO A 336 -5.55 -31.72 -41.95
N PRO A 337 -4.36 -32.24 -41.54
CA PRO A 337 -3.44 -31.52 -40.67
C PRO A 337 -2.50 -30.58 -41.45
N TYR A 338 -2.36 -29.35 -40.99
CA TYR A 338 -1.30 -28.43 -41.41
C TYR A 338 -0.36 -28.17 -40.23
N GLU A 339 0.89 -28.55 -40.45
CA GLU A 339 2.05 -28.20 -39.65
C GLU A 339 2.15 -26.69 -39.47
N PHE A 340 2.47 -26.23 -38.26
CA PHE A 340 2.88 -24.84 -38.05
C PHE A 340 4.26 -24.81 -37.40
N SER A 341 5.24 -24.46 -38.22
CA SER A 341 6.61 -24.11 -37.83
C SER A 341 6.62 -22.81 -37.03
N ALA A 342 7.40 -22.77 -35.96
CA ALA A 342 7.60 -21.58 -35.13
C ALA A 342 8.37 -20.48 -35.91
N PRO A 343 7.95 -19.20 -35.87
CA PRO A 343 8.76 -18.12 -36.41
C PRO A 343 9.89 -17.74 -35.45
N ALA A 344 11.12 -17.81 -35.94
CA ALA A 344 12.28 -17.16 -35.35
C ALA A 344 12.16 -15.64 -35.49
N PHE A 345 12.22 -14.90 -34.38
CA PHE A 345 12.39 -13.45 -34.41
C PHE A 345 13.87 -13.09 -34.33
N SER A 346 14.40 -12.63 -35.46
CA SER A 346 15.66 -11.91 -35.56
C SER A 346 15.49 -10.45 -35.13
N SER A 347 16.40 -9.97 -34.29
CA SER A 347 16.41 -8.59 -33.79
C SER A 347 17.02 -7.63 -34.83
N PRO A 348 16.41 -6.47 -35.13
CA PRO A 348 17.06 -5.45 -35.96
C PRO A 348 18.06 -4.59 -35.15
N PRO A 349 19.11 -4.07 -35.80
CA PRO A 349 20.21 -3.37 -35.13
C PRO A 349 19.86 -1.94 -34.69
N VAL A 350 20.47 -1.53 -33.57
CA VAL A 350 20.37 -0.21 -32.95
C VAL A 350 21.10 0.84 -33.80
N GLN A 351 20.38 1.86 -34.28
CA GLN A 351 20.97 3.09 -34.83
C GLN A 351 20.76 4.24 -33.85
N TYR A 352 21.85 4.88 -33.42
CA TYR A 352 21.85 6.13 -32.65
C TYR A 352 21.74 7.33 -33.60
N PRO A 353 20.83 8.29 -33.35
CA PRO A 353 20.95 9.64 -33.92
C PRO A 353 21.71 10.57 -32.96
N GLY A 354 22.69 11.28 -33.51
CA GLY A 354 23.48 12.30 -32.82
C GLY A 354 22.75 13.64 -32.61
N SER A 355 23.41 14.51 -31.84
CA SER A 355 22.97 15.83 -31.38
C SER A 355 22.31 16.72 -32.44
N THR A 356 21.12 17.22 -32.12
CA THR A 356 20.54 18.45 -32.68
C THR A 356 19.80 19.25 -31.59
N ALA A 357 19.73 20.55 -31.82
CA ALA A 357 19.57 21.64 -30.85
C ALA A 357 18.21 21.74 -30.11
N LEU A 358 18.22 22.49 -29.01
CA LEU A 358 17.08 22.88 -28.18
C LEU A 358 15.99 23.65 -28.98
N PRO A 359 14.70 23.31 -28.85
CA PRO A 359 13.61 24.17 -29.30
C PRO A 359 13.38 25.33 -28.32
N GLN A 360 13.25 26.54 -28.87
CA GLN A 360 12.88 27.77 -28.15
C GLN A 360 11.46 27.68 -27.59
N PHE A 361 11.29 28.15 -26.34
CA PHE A 361 10.00 28.38 -25.70
C PHE A 361 9.16 29.40 -26.48
N GLN A 362 7.95 29.02 -26.91
CA GLN A 362 6.89 29.97 -27.21
C GLN A 362 6.16 30.32 -25.90
N GLN A 363 5.97 31.62 -25.65
CA GLN A 363 5.13 32.14 -24.57
C GLN A 363 3.67 31.77 -24.83
N GLU A 364 3.09 30.90 -24.00
CA GLU A 364 1.64 30.76 -23.88
C GLU A 364 1.10 31.80 -22.87
N GLU A 365 -0.11 32.30 -23.15
CA GLU A 365 -0.84 33.33 -22.40
C GLU A 365 -0.97 33.04 -20.89
N PRO A 366 -1.04 34.09 -20.05
CA PRO A 366 -1.26 33.91 -18.62
C PRO A 366 -2.66 33.33 -18.33
N PRO A 367 -2.80 32.44 -17.33
CA PRO A 367 -4.09 31.88 -16.96
C PRO A 367 -5.04 32.98 -16.42
N PRO A 368 -6.37 32.85 -16.60
CA PRO A 368 -7.33 33.86 -16.18
C PRO A 368 -7.36 34.04 -14.66
N SER A 369 -7.62 35.27 -14.22
CA SER A 369 -7.67 35.66 -12.81
C SER A 369 -8.88 35.05 -12.07
N TYR A 370 -8.63 34.69 -10.81
CA TYR A 370 -9.52 33.94 -9.90
C TYR A 370 -10.86 34.66 -9.59
N THR A 371 -10.99 35.94 -9.94
CA THR A 371 -12.20 36.75 -9.70
C THR A 371 -13.38 36.39 -10.63
N SER A 372 -13.18 35.52 -11.63
CA SER A 372 -14.22 35.13 -12.59
C SER A 372 -15.08 33.93 -12.17
N LEU A 373 -14.80 33.29 -11.03
CA LEU A 373 -15.49 32.07 -10.58
C LEU A 373 -16.51 32.29 -9.43
N TYR A 374 -16.62 33.50 -8.88
CA TYR A 374 -17.58 33.83 -7.82
C TYR A 374 -18.12 35.26 -7.94
N PRO A 375 -19.32 35.47 -8.53
CA PRO A 375 -20.00 36.75 -8.38
C PRO A 375 -20.49 36.90 -6.93
N HIS A 376 -20.12 38.03 -6.33
CA HIS A 376 -20.42 38.47 -4.98
C HIS A 376 -21.88 38.22 -4.54
N LEU A 377 -22.04 37.64 -3.35
CA LEU A 377 -23.26 37.70 -2.55
C LEU A 377 -22.99 38.66 -1.39
N ASN A 378 -23.36 39.93 -1.59
CA ASN A 378 -23.70 40.84 -0.51
C ASN A 378 -25.06 41.45 -0.89
N GLU A 379 -26.07 41.23 -0.07
CA GLU A 379 -26.71 42.30 0.69
C GLU A 379 -27.92 41.77 1.48
N GLN A 380 -27.87 42.08 2.78
CA GLN A 380 -28.93 42.01 3.77
C GLN A 380 -29.99 43.08 3.52
N PRO A 381 -31.13 43.01 4.22
CA PRO A 381 -31.28 43.92 5.37
C PRO A 381 -31.11 43.26 6.74
#